data_AF-A0A914YDW2-F1
#
_entry.id   AF-A0A914YDW2-F1
#
_cell.length_a   1.000
_cell.length_b   1.000
_cell.length_c   1.000
_cell.angle_alpha   90.00
_cell.angle_beta   90.00
_cell.angle_gamma   90.00
#
_symmetry.space_group_name_H-M   'P 1'
#
loop_
_entity.id
_entity.type
_entity.pdbx_description
1 polymer ?
#
loop_
_entity_poly.entity_id
_entity_poly.type
_entity_poly.pdbx_seq_one_letter_code
_entity_poly.pdbx_strand_id
1 'polypeptide(L)'
;MPDSLVFPGGIVEPAIDAAFPESKTNYEEKENDAGICLNGFKNDFPLRVGAARELFEEAGVLLVFDSNIRECKALTPEHDKSLNEWRKKVRDDPSKFSELFGSSLKLDVDALIPWSNWLTPASIL
;
A
#
# COMPACT_ATOMS: atom_id res chain seq x y z
N MET A 1 7.85 -1.51 19.84
CA MET A 1 9.04 -0.92 20.50
C MET A 1 8.74 0.56 20.71
N PRO A 2 8.51 1.02 21.95
CA PRO A 2 8.30 2.44 22.21
C PRO A 2 9.50 3.27 21.72
N ASP A 3 9.23 4.48 21.20
CA ASP A 3 10.23 5.51 20.83
C ASP A 3 11.26 5.12 19.75
N SER A 4 11.04 4.03 19.04
CA SER A 4 11.90 3.64 17.92
C SER A 4 11.55 4.46 16.67
N LEU A 5 12.56 4.95 15.96
CA LEU A 5 12.39 5.55 14.65
C LEU A 5 12.27 4.44 13.61
N VAL A 6 11.10 4.34 13.00
CA VAL A 6 10.76 3.34 11.98
C VAL A 6 10.11 4.01 10.77
N PHE A 7 10.13 3.32 9.64
CA PHE A 7 9.31 3.69 8.49
C PHE A 7 7.85 3.25 8.74
N PRO A 8 6.87 3.92 8.09
CA PRO A 8 5.49 3.45 8.03
C PRO A 8 5.41 1.98 7.62
N GLY A 9 4.59 1.21 8.29
CA GLY A 9 4.45 -0.21 7.99
C GLY A 9 3.75 -0.98 9.09
N GLY A 10 3.11 -2.07 8.68
CA GLY A 10 2.26 -2.86 9.56
C GLY A 10 2.06 -4.28 9.06
N ILE A 11 1.09 -4.94 9.66
CA ILE A 11 0.72 -6.30 9.28
C ILE A 11 -0.10 -6.22 7.99
N VAL A 12 0.25 -7.05 7.00
CA VAL A 12 -0.63 -7.26 5.84
C VAL A 12 -1.87 -8.02 6.28
N GLU A 13 -3.02 -7.45 6.00
CA GLU A 13 -4.33 -7.99 6.34
C GLU A 13 -4.90 -8.75 5.14
N PRO A 14 -4.91 -10.09 5.10
CA PRO A 14 -5.28 -10.82 3.89
C PRO A 14 -6.69 -10.54 3.40
N ALA A 15 -7.63 -10.27 4.31
CA ALA A 15 -9.02 -9.95 3.96
C ALA A 15 -9.19 -8.57 3.31
N ILE A 16 -8.15 -7.73 3.33
CA ILE A 16 -8.19 -6.33 2.86
C ILE A 16 -7.14 -6.14 1.77
N ASP A 17 -5.88 -6.38 2.09
CA ASP A 17 -4.75 -6.08 1.21
C ASP A 17 -4.64 -7.10 0.06
N ALA A 18 -4.84 -8.40 0.35
CA ALA A 18 -4.84 -9.44 -0.68
C ALA A 18 -6.16 -9.50 -1.46
N ALA A 19 -7.26 -9.04 -0.86
CA ALA A 19 -8.56 -8.92 -1.50
C ALA A 19 -8.76 -7.57 -2.21
N PHE A 20 -7.75 -6.70 -2.22
CA PHE A 20 -7.85 -5.37 -2.81
C PHE A 20 -8.13 -5.48 -4.33
N PRO A 21 -9.11 -4.72 -4.87
CA PRO A 21 -9.46 -4.88 -6.28
C PRO A 21 -8.31 -4.43 -7.21
N GLU A 22 -7.69 -5.36 -7.93
CA GLU A 22 -6.63 -5.05 -8.92
C GLU A 22 -7.07 -4.00 -9.95
N SER A 23 -8.36 -3.98 -10.32
CA SER A 23 -8.95 -2.98 -11.23
C SER A 23 -8.78 -1.53 -10.74
N LYS A 24 -8.64 -1.33 -9.42
CA LYS A 24 -8.40 -0.04 -8.77
C LYS A 24 -6.91 0.29 -8.61
N THR A 25 -6.02 -0.51 -9.18
CA THR A 25 -4.58 -0.32 -9.15
C THR A 25 -4.02 -0.19 -10.57
N ASN A 26 -2.77 0.26 -10.68
CA ASN A 26 -1.98 0.13 -11.90
C ASN A 26 -1.11 -1.15 -11.92
N TYR A 27 -1.45 -2.16 -11.12
CA TYR A 27 -0.76 -3.44 -11.12
C TYR A 27 -0.91 -4.13 -12.47
N GLU A 28 0.21 -4.53 -13.05
CA GLU A 28 0.26 -5.41 -14.22
C GLU A 28 1.12 -6.62 -13.85
N GLU A 29 0.58 -7.84 -13.98
CA GLU A 29 1.39 -9.07 -13.85
C GLU A 29 2.46 -9.07 -14.96
N LYS A 30 3.70 -8.79 -14.60
CA LYS A 30 4.83 -8.83 -15.54
C LYS A 30 5.42 -10.24 -15.53
N GLU A 31 5.56 -10.84 -16.71
CA GLU A 31 6.08 -12.22 -16.90
C GLU A 31 7.45 -12.49 -16.26
N ASN A 32 8.21 -11.45 -15.90
CA ASN A 32 9.55 -11.53 -15.30
C ASN A 32 9.71 -10.76 -13.99
N ASP A 33 8.62 -10.36 -13.32
CA ASP A 33 8.74 -9.72 -12.00
C ASP A 33 9.05 -10.77 -10.95
N ALA A 34 10.33 -11.01 -10.72
CA ALA A 34 10.85 -11.83 -9.63
C ALA A 34 10.70 -11.07 -8.28
N GLY A 35 9.51 -10.52 -8.03
CA GLY A 35 9.17 -9.80 -6.82
C GLY A 35 9.39 -10.68 -5.58
N ILE A 36 9.44 -10.04 -4.42
CA ILE A 36 9.57 -10.76 -3.14
C ILE A 36 8.26 -11.50 -2.88
N CYS A 37 8.21 -12.78 -3.23
CA CYS A 37 7.07 -13.63 -2.94
C CYS A 37 7.24 -14.27 -1.56
N LEU A 38 6.46 -13.80 -0.57
CA LEU A 38 6.44 -14.39 0.76
C LEU A 38 5.56 -15.65 0.78
N ASN A 39 5.91 -16.61 1.66
CA ASN A 39 5.10 -17.80 1.86
C ASN A 39 3.64 -17.44 2.16
N GLY A 40 2.72 -18.00 1.37
CA GLY A 40 1.29 -17.75 1.49
C GLY A 40 0.71 -16.74 0.49
N PHE A 41 1.56 -16.06 -0.30
CA PHE A 41 1.13 -15.21 -1.40
C PHE A 41 1.59 -15.75 -2.76
N LYS A 42 0.85 -15.44 -3.83
CA LYS A 42 1.21 -15.82 -5.21
C LYS A 42 2.28 -14.87 -5.78
N ASN A 43 2.22 -13.61 -5.39
CA ASN A 43 3.07 -12.50 -5.81
C ASN A 43 3.19 -11.50 -4.65
N ASP A 44 3.84 -10.37 -4.89
CA ASP A 44 4.05 -9.32 -3.88
C ASP A 44 2.92 -8.26 -3.83
N PHE A 45 1.85 -8.42 -4.62
CA PHE A 45 0.74 -7.46 -4.71
C PHE A 45 0.15 -7.11 -3.33
N PRO A 46 -0.17 -8.07 -2.45
CA PRO A 46 -0.72 -7.75 -1.12
C PRO A 46 0.27 -6.97 -0.25
N LEU A 47 1.58 -7.18 -0.44
CA LEU A 47 2.62 -6.45 0.29
C LEU A 47 2.70 -5.00 -0.18
N ARG A 48 2.57 -4.77 -1.48
CA ARG A 48 2.52 -3.41 -2.07
C ARG A 48 1.29 -2.64 -1.58
N VAL A 49 0.12 -3.30 -1.59
CA VAL A 49 -1.13 -2.69 -1.10
C VAL A 49 -1.02 -2.35 0.38
N GLY A 50 -0.58 -3.30 1.22
CA GLY A 50 -0.39 -3.08 2.65
C GLY A 50 0.61 -1.95 2.93
N ALA A 51 1.76 -1.95 2.25
CA ALA A 51 2.74 -0.88 2.40
C ALA A 51 2.19 0.50 2.01
N ALA A 52 1.43 0.60 0.91
CA ALA A 52 0.81 1.86 0.49
C ALA A 52 -0.30 2.32 1.46
N ARG A 53 -1.07 1.38 2.01
CA ARG A 53 -2.11 1.65 3.01
C ARG A 53 -1.49 2.20 4.29
N GLU A 54 -0.49 1.52 4.84
CA GLU A 54 0.23 1.94 6.06
C GLU A 54 0.95 3.28 5.86
N LEU A 55 1.56 3.50 4.68
CA LEU A 55 2.13 4.79 4.30
C LEU A 55 1.08 5.92 4.34
N PHE A 56 -0.13 5.67 3.85
CA PHE A 56 -1.22 6.63 3.93
C PHE A 56 -1.68 6.83 5.38
N GLU A 57 -1.91 5.76 6.12
CA GLU A 57 -2.34 5.82 7.52
C GLU A 57 -1.33 6.61 8.37
N GLU A 58 -0.05 6.26 8.35
CA GLU A 58 0.96 6.80 9.26
C GLU A 58 1.61 8.10 8.78
N ALA A 59 1.79 8.30 7.48
CA ALA A 59 2.45 9.49 6.92
C ALA A 59 1.51 10.41 6.13
N GLY A 60 0.34 9.94 5.72
CA GLY A 60 -0.62 10.73 4.93
C GLY A 60 -0.20 10.91 3.48
N VAL A 61 0.66 10.02 2.98
CA VAL A 61 1.09 10.02 1.59
C VAL A 61 0.26 8.96 0.84
N LEU A 62 -0.52 9.40 -0.14
CA LEU A 62 -1.35 8.55 -0.98
C LEU A 62 -0.70 8.45 -2.37
N LEU A 63 -0.22 7.26 -2.74
CA LEU A 63 0.35 6.99 -4.06
C LEU A 63 -0.77 6.73 -5.06
N VAL A 64 -0.84 7.55 -6.11
CA VAL A 64 -1.92 7.48 -7.09
C VAL A 64 -1.39 7.48 -8.51
N PHE A 65 -2.06 6.73 -9.37
CA PHE A 65 -1.91 6.78 -10.81
C PHE A 65 -3.20 7.34 -11.43
N ASP A 66 -3.10 8.48 -12.10
CA ASP A 66 -4.20 9.07 -12.87
C ASP A 66 -4.20 8.49 -14.28
N SER A 67 -5.17 7.65 -14.60
CA SER A 67 -5.27 6.98 -15.89
C SER A 67 -5.70 7.91 -17.03
N ASN A 68 -6.30 9.07 -16.74
CA ASN A 68 -6.73 10.02 -17.78
C ASN A 68 -5.52 10.71 -18.42
N ILE A 69 -4.54 11.07 -17.59
CA ILE A 69 -3.30 11.75 -18.02
C ILE A 69 -2.07 10.84 -17.99
N ARG A 70 -2.23 9.59 -17.55
CA ARG A 70 -1.19 8.56 -17.40
C ARG A 70 -0.01 9.04 -16.55
N GLU A 71 -0.29 9.60 -15.39
CA GLU A 71 0.72 10.21 -14.51
C GLU A 71 0.66 9.62 -13.09
N CYS A 72 1.83 9.36 -12.51
CA CYS A 72 2.00 8.93 -11.12
C CYS A 72 2.20 10.15 -10.20
N LYS A 73 1.53 10.17 -9.04
CA LYS A 73 1.60 11.28 -8.07
C LYS A 73 1.58 10.75 -6.64
N ALA A 74 2.20 11.53 -5.74
CA ALA A 74 2.04 11.37 -4.31
C ALA A 74 1.19 12.53 -3.77
N LEU A 75 -0.02 12.23 -3.30
CA LEU A 75 -0.92 13.22 -2.71
C LEU A 75 -0.71 13.25 -1.19
N THR A 76 -0.81 14.44 -0.61
CA THR A 76 -0.69 14.67 0.83
C THR A 76 -1.76 15.66 1.30
N PRO A 77 -2.01 15.81 2.61
CA PRO A 77 -2.94 16.81 3.13
C PRO A 77 -2.65 18.27 2.75
N GLU A 78 -1.43 18.56 2.28
CA GLU A 78 -1.08 19.87 1.72
C GLU A 78 -1.74 20.11 0.36
N HIS A 79 -1.94 19.04 -0.42
CA HIS A 79 -2.60 19.05 -1.72
C HIS A 79 -4.13 19.04 -1.56
N ASP A 80 -4.63 18.17 -0.67
CA ASP A 80 -6.06 18.03 -0.37
C ASP A 80 -6.28 17.74 1.12
N LYS A 81 -6.88 18.71 1.82
CA LYS A 81 -7.16 18.62 3.26
C LYS A 81 -8.12 17.48 3.61
N SER A 82 -8.97 17.03 2.67
CA SER A 82 -9.90 15.91 2.89
C SER A 82 -9.16 14.60 3.20
N LEU A 83 -7.89 14.48 2.78
CA LEU A 83 -7.05 13.32 3.07
C LEU A 83 -6.82 13.11 4.57
N ASN A 84 -6.93 14.14 5.41
CA ASN A 84 -6.87 13.97 6.86
C ASN A 84 -8.08 13.20 7.41
N GLU A 85 -9.28 13.48 6.88
CA GLU A 85 -10.49 12.77 7.28
C GLU A 85 -10.47 11.33 6.77
N TRP A 86 -10.03 11.13 5.54
CA TRP A 86 -9.84 9.80 4.98
C TRP A 86 -8.80 8.99 5.74
N ARG A 87 -7.67 9.58 6.12
CA ARG A 87 -6.67 8.93 6.98
C ARG A 87 -7.29 8.39 8.26
N LYS A 88 -8.11 9.21 8.92
CA LYS A 88 -8.80 8.77 10.14
C LYS A 88 -9.74 7.60 9.86
N LYS A 89 -10.54 7.69 8.80
CA LYS A 89 -11.46 6.60 8.40
C LYS A 89 -10.73 5.29 8.11
N VAL A 90 -9.59 5.35 7.40
CA VAL A 90 -8.81 4.16 7.04
C VAL A 90 -8.13 3.56 8.27
N ARG A 91 -7.58 4.38 9.18
CA ARG A 91 -7.05 3.88 10.47
C ARG A 91 -8.12 3.22 11.33
N ASP A 92 -9.36 3.72 11.28
CA ASP A 92 -10.48 3.16 12.03
C ASP A 92 -11.01 1.87 11.35
N ASP A 93 -10.97 1.80 10.02
CA ASP A 93 -11.41 0.66 9.19
C ASP A 93 -10.56 0.58 7.89
N PRO A 94 -9.56 -0.33 7.84
CA PRO A 94 -8.63 -0.41 6.71
C PRO A 94 -9.33 -0.78 5.38
N SER A 95 -10.53 -1.37 5.42
CA SER A 95 -11.30 -1.71 4.21
C SER A 95 -11.71 -0.47 3.40
N LYS A 96 -11.79 0.68 4.07
CA LYS A 96 -12.08 1.99 3.47
C LYS A 96 -10.98 2.48 2.55
N PHE A 97 -9.77 1.93 2.62
CA PHE A 97 -8.67 2.34 1.75
C PHE A 97 -9.01 2.19 0.27
N SER A 98 -9.72 1.11 -0.10
CA SER A 98 -10.13 0.88 -1.48
C SER A 98 -11.13 1.91 -2.01
N GLU A 99 -11.87 2.60 -1.14
CA GLU A 99 -12.87 3.61 -1.53
C GLU A 99 -12.23 4.90 -2.04
N LEU A 100 -10.94 5.14 -1.76
CA LEU A 100 -10.16 6.27 -2.29
C LEU A 100 -9.90 6.17 -3.80
N PHE A 101 -10.09 4.99 -4.38
CA PHE A 101 -9.71 4.68 -5.75
C PHE A 101 -10.92 4.29 -6.61
N GLY A 102 -10.87 4.67 -7.88
CA GLY A 102 -11.95 4.51 -8.84
C GLY A 102 -11.45 4.25 -10.26
N SER A 103 -12.27 4.58 -11.26
CA SER A 103 -11.95 4.31 -12.67
C SER A 103 -10.81 5.15 -13.22
N SER A 104 -10.69 6.41 -12.76
CA SER A 104 -9.67 7.36 -13.24
C SER A 104 -8.46 7.50 -12.32
N LEU A 105 -8.67 7.42 -11.02
CA LEU A 105 -7.61 7.55 -10.01
C LEU A 105 -7.41 6.20 -9.34
N LYS A 106 -6.26 5.59 -9.58
CA LYS A 106 -5.92 4.25 -9.12
C LYS A 106 -4.80 4.29 -8.10
N LEU A 107 -4.67 3.24 -7.30
CA LEU A 107 -3.52 3.05 -6.43
C LEU A 107 -2.30 2.76 -7.29
N ASP A 108 -1.23 3.51 -7.06
CA ASP A 108 0.06 3.30 -7.73
C ASP A 108 0.91 2.30 -6.95
N VAL A 109 0.73 1.02 -7.23
CA VAL A 109 1.52 -0.07 -6.62
C VAL A 109 2.84 -0.32 -7.35
N ASP A 110 2.96 0.16 -8.59
CA ASP A 110 4.18 0.06 -9.40
C ASP A 110 5.26 1.07 -8.97
N ALA A 111 4.89 2.14 -8.26
CA ALA A 111 5.82 3.04 -7.59
C ALA A 111 6.64 2.37 -6.48
N LEU A 112 6.16 1.23 -5.95
CA LEU A 112 6.88 0.47 -4.93
C LEU A 112 7.82 -0.52 -5.59
N ILE A 113 9.08 -0.59 -5.13
CA ILE A 113 10.05 -1.57 -5.63
C ILE A 113 10.44 -2.47 -4.46
N PRO A 114 10.18 -3.79 -4.53
CA PRO A 114 10.64 -4.73 -3.52
C PRO A 114 12.16 -4.66 -3.40
N TRP A 115 12.66 -4.33 -2.23
CA TRP A 115 14.10 -4.15 -2.01
C TRP A 115 14.70 -5.27 -1.16
N SER A 116 14.04 -5.68 -0.08
CA SER A 116 14.57 -6.69 0.83
C SER A 116 13.47 -7.33 1.67
N ASN A 117 13.70 -8.58 2.09
CA ASN A 117 12.86 -9.29 3.05
C ASN A 117 13.68 -9.60 4.31
N TRP A 118 13.20 -9.17 5.47
CA TRP A 118 13.89 -9.31 6.75
C TRP A 118 13.03 -10.18 7.67
N LEU A 119 13.54 -11.36 8.03
CA LEU A 119 12.91 -12.24 8.99
C LEU A 119 13.43 -11.89 10.38
N THR A 120 12.53 -11.62 11.33
CA THR A 120 12.91 -11.44 12.73
C THR A 120 13.58 -12.74 13.21
N PRO A 121 14.80 -12.68 13.78
CA PRO A 121 15.46 -13.88 14.28
C PRO A 121 14.57 -14.62 15.28
N ALA A 122 14.41 -15.93 15.09
CA ALA A 122 13.78 -16.77 16.11
C ALA A 122 14.63 -16.69 17.37
N SER A 123 14.03 -16.31 18.49
CA SER A 123 14.69 -16.46 19.79
C SER A 123 14.86 -17.95 20.01
N ILE A 124 16.10 -18.45 20.02
CA ILE A 124 16.38 -19.76 20.58
C ILE A 124 16.12 -19.62 22.08
N LEU A 125 14.96 -20.08 22.54
CA LEU A 125 14.68 -20.32 23.96
C LEU A 125 15.33 -21.65 24.37
#